data_AF-K9VJC8-F1
#
_entry.id   AF-K9VJC8-F1
#
_cell.length_a   1.000
_cell.length_b   1.000
_cell.length_c   1.000
_cell.angle_alpha   90.00
_cell.angle_beta   90.00
_cell.angle_gamma   90.00
#
_symmetry.space_group_name_H-M   'P 1'
#
loop_
_entity.id
_entity.type
_entity.pdbx_description
1 polymer ?
#
loop_
_entity_poly.entity_id
_entity_poly.type
_entity_poly.pdbx_seq_one_letter_code
_entity_poly.pdbx_strand_id
1 'polypeptide(L)' 'MTALECRSLKEVADRSGVSYNTVKSYARSPGTAMADIGALLKLAGTFDVSIEELLDFVNL' A
#
# COMPACT_ATOMS: atom_id res chain seq x y z
N MET A 1 11.14 10.15 -2.30
CA MET A 1 10.30 10.58 -1.16
C MET A 1 9.59 9.33 -0.64
N THR A 2 9.96 8.82 0.53
CA THR A 2 9.63 7.47 1.00
C THR A 2 8.27 7.39 1.71
N ALA A 3 7.75 6.16 1.90
CA ALA A 3 6.51 5.88 2.64
C ALA A 3 6.44 6.44 4.07
N LEU A 4 7.60 6.73 4.66
CA LEU A 4 7.76 7.25 6.02
C LEU A 4 7.18 8.66 6.23
N GLU A 5 6.87 9.41 5.17
CA GLU A 5 6.29 10.75 5.28
C GLU A 5 4.77 10.76 5.46
N CYS A 6 4.05 9.69 5.09
CA CYS A 6 2.59 9.64 5.20
C CYS A 6 2.15 9.46 6.65
N ARG A 7 1.47 10.45 7.24
CA ARG A 7 1.06 10.41 8.66
C ARG A 7 -0.29 9.72 8.89
N SER A 8 -1.02 9.36 7.83
CA SER A 8 -2.32 8.70 7.94
C SER A 8 -2.64 7.79 6.76
N LEU A 9 -3.47 6.76 6.98
CA LEU A 9 -3.99 5.91 5.90
C LEU A 9 -4.82 6.69 4.86
N LYS A 10 -5.41 7.83 5.26
CA LYS A 10 -6.10 8.72 4.35
C LYS A 10 -5.14 9.40 3.37
N GLU A 11 -4.00 9.89 3.88
CA GLU A 11 -2.97 10.49 3.05
C GLU A 11 -2.38 9.47 2.06
N VAL A 12 -2.20 8.23 2.49
CA VAL A 12 -1.78 7.12 1.61
C VAL A 12 -2.80 6.88 0.50
N ALA A 13 -4.09 6.84 0.82
CA ALA A 13 -5.17 6.65 -0.16
C ALA A 13 -5.22 7.82 -1.18
N ASP A 14 -5.18 9.05 -0.68
CA ASP A 14 -5.26 10.26 -1.49
C ASP A 14 -4.05 10.37 -2.45
N ARG A 15 -2.84 10.00 -2.01
CA ARG A 15 -1.61 10.04 -2.82
C ARG A 15 -1.49 8.89 -3.83
N SER A 16 -1.97 7.70 -3.47
CA SER A 16 -1.84 6.51 -4.33
C SER A 16 -3.00 6.30 -5.31
N GLY A 17 -4.11 7.01 -5.11
CA GLY A 17 -5.34 6.74 -5.86
C GLY A 17 -5.93 5.35 -5.59
N VAL A 18 -5.53 4.73 -4.47
CA VAL A 18 -6.12 3.50 -3.94
C VAL A 18 -7.19 3.87 -2.93
N SER A 19 -8.31 3.14 -2.91
CA SER A 19 -9.39 3.47 -1.98
C SER A 19 -8.92 3.36 -0.52
N TYR A 20 -9.41 4.26 0.34
CA TYR A 20 -9.11 4.22 1.77
C TYR A 20 -9.44 2.85 2.40
N ASN A 21 -10.54 2.21 1.99
CA ASN A 21 -10.91 0.89 2.50
C ASN A 21 -9.91 -0.20 2.10
N THR A 22 -9.38 -0.15 0.88
CA THR A 22 -8.33 -1.07 0.41
C THR A 22 -7.04 -0.86 1.21
N VAL A 23 -6.57 0.38 1.34
CA VAL A 23 -5.38 0.72 2.15
C VAL A 23 -5.57 0.24 3.60
N LYS A 24 -6.74 0.52 4.19
CA LYS A 24 -7.10 0.12 5.55
C LYS A 24 -7.26 -1.40 5.71
N SER A 25 -7.55 -2.13 4.62
CA SER A 25 -7.60 -3.60 4.61
C SER A 25 -6.20 -4.17 4.65
N TYR A 26 -5.30 -3.70 3.78
CA TYR A 26 -3.90 -4.14 3.76
C TYR A 26 -3.17 -3.84 5.06
N ALA A 27 -3.41 -2.66 5.65
CA ALA A 27 -2.83 -2.30 6.94
C ALA A 27 -3.34 -3.15 8.13
N ARG A 28 -4.54 -3.75 8.03
CA ARG A 28 -5.15 -4.53 9.13
C ARG A 28 -5.02 -6.04 8.96
N SER A 29 -4.78 -6.51 7.74
CA SER A 29 -4.69 -7.92 7.43
C SER A 29 -3.54 -8.14 6.44
N PRO A 30 -2.30 -8.16 6.95
CA PRO A 30 -1.15 -8.68 6.20
C PRO A 30 -1.50 -10.12 5.77
N GLY A 31 -1.37 -10.47 4.48
CA GLY A 31 -1.66 -11.84 4.02
C GLY A 31 -3.04 -12.10 3.40
N THR A 32 -3.78 -11.11 2.87
CA THR A 32 -5.00 -11.43 2.09
C THR A 32 -4.64 -12.14 0.77
N ALA A 33 -5.04 -13.41 0.63
CA ALA A 33 -4.81 -14.28 -0.53
C ALA A 33 -5.33 -13.77 -1.89
N MET A 34 -5.96 -12.58 -1.94
CA MET A 34 -6.39 -11.90 -3.17
C MET A 34 -6.14 -10.40 -3.07
N ALA A 35 -4.92 -9.99 -2.71
CA ALA A 35 -4.53 -8.59 -2.83
C ALA A 35 -4.60 -8.17 -4.31
N ASP A 36 -5.30 -7.06 -4.59
CA ASP A 36 -5.36 -6.45 -5.90
C ASP A 36 -3.96 -5.95 -6.28
N ILE A 37 -3.36 -6.60 -7.29
CA ILE A 37 -2.02 -6.28 -7.77
C ILE A 37 -1.92 -4.86 -8.34
N GLY A 38 -3.00 -4.33 -8.92
CA GLY A 38 -3.07 -2.95 -9.39
C GLY A 38 -3.03 -1.96 -8.22
N ALA A 39 -3.68 -2.28 -7.10
CA ALA A 39 -3.59 -1.47 -5.89
C ALA A 39 -2.17 -1.51 -5.28
N LEU A 40 -1.53 -2.69 -5.25
CA LEU A 40 -0.17 -2.84 -4.76
C LEU A 40 0.85 -2.07 -5.63
N LEU A 41 0.74 -2.15 -6.96
CA LEU A 41 1.62 -1.40 -7.87
C LEU A 41 1.47 0.12 -7.71
N LYS A 42 0.25 0.62 -7.50
CA LYS A 42 0.01 2.04 -7.20
C LYS A 42 0.68 2.46 -5.88
N LEU A 43 0.58 1.63 -4.85
CA LEU A 43 1.23 1.88 -3.56
C LEU A 43 2.76 1.88 -3.71
N ALA A 44 3.32 0.88 -4.39
CA ALA A 44 4.76 0.79 -4.64
C ALA A 44 5.29 2.04 -5.37
N GLY A 45 4.60 2.45 -6.45
CA GLY A 45 4.96 3.68 -7.18
C GLY A 45 4.78 4.97 -6.37
N THR A 46 3.80 5.02 -5.46
CA THR A 46 3.60 6.19 -4.57
C THR A 46 4.76 6.37 -3.58
N PHE A 47 5.40 5.27 -3.21
CA PHE A 47 6.46 5.24 -2.21
C PHE A 47 7.86 5.09 -2.80
N ASP A 48 7.96 4.98 -4.13
CA ASP A 48 9.22 4.80 -4.86
C ASP A 48 10.00 3.57 -4.36
N VAL A 49 9.26 2.49 -4.07
CA VAL A 49 9.78 1.19 -3.65
C VAL A 49 9.44 0.14 -4.70
N SER A 50 10.17 -0.98 -4.71
CA SER A 50 9.82 -2.10 -5.57
C SER A 50 8.56 -2.82 -5.05
N ILE A 51 7.90 -3.58 -5.92
CA ILE A 51 6.74 -4.37 -5.51
C ILE A 51 7.15 -5.48 -4.53
N GLU A 52 8.32 -6.06 -4.70
CA GLU A 52 8.90 -7.06 -3.80
C GLU A 52 9.15 -6.48 -2.42
N GLU A 53 9.76 -5.29 -2.35
CA GLU A 53 9.96 -4.57 -1.08
C GLU A 53 8.61 -4.27 -0.41
N LEU A 54 7.61 -3.84 -1.17
CA LEU A 54 6.26 -3.62 -0.63
C LEU A 54 5.64 -4.92 -0.10
N LEU A 55 5.76 -6.04 -0.81
CA LEU A 55 5.21 -7.35 -0.42
C LEU A 55 5.82 -7.86 0.90
N ASP A 56 7.12 -7.69 1.10
CA ASP A 56 7.80 -8.01 2.35
C ASP A 56 7.19 -7.24 3.55
N PHE A 57 6.78 -5.98 3.33
CA PHE A 57 6.10 -5.18 4.36
C PHE A 57 4.66 -5.62 4.64
N VAL A 58 3.90 -6.01 3.61
CA VAL A 58 2.51 -6.45 3.78
C VAL A 58 2.38 -7.94 4.08
N ASN A 59 3.50 -8.64 4.28
CA ASN A 59 3.57 -10.05 4.67
C ASN A 59 2.69 -10.94 3.76
N LEU A 60 2.72 -10.65 2.45
CA LEU A 60 2.01 -11.37 1.39
C LEU A 60 2.89 -12.45 0.76
#